data_AF-A0A3D4XAF7-F1
#
_entry.id   AF-A0A3D4XAF7-F1
#
_cell.length_a   1.000
_cell.length_b   1.000
_cell.length_c   1.000
_cell.angle_alpha   90.00
_cell.angle_beta   90.00
_cell.angle_gamma   90.00
#
_symmetry.space_group_name_H-M   'P 1'
#
loop_
_entity.id
_entity.type
_entity.pdbx_description
1 polymer ?
#
loop_
_entity_poly.entity_id
_entity_poly.type
_entity_poly.pdbx_seq_one_letter_code
_entity_poly.pdbx_strand_id
1 'polypeptide(L)'
;MGRRVVERINETFPDIEIQLEKYAEDQYYTVLNTMLATGKGPDLFFVQPEYAGANGLDSLVEAGYLAPVTELTCIRNADESKYSLLRRDGQVYSVSVGKMAVGLLYNKTLFEENGLKFPGCWEDFLACCEILKGKGIQPLTLGAVEKNGYQLGLYQIAVNQLYTKDTDYDQKLREGTRKFTDEDGIKCWGCIQICMKSSIWIRNPFILRPVRQKRCFWTGMLP
;
A
#
# COMPACT_ATOMS: atom_id res chain seq x y z
N MET A 1 -15.79 3.23 -2.68
CA MET A 1 -16.95 3.74 -3.45
C MET A 1 -17.29 5.15 -2.96
N GLY A 2 -17.42 6.12 -3.86
CA GLY A 2 -17.72 7.52 -3.50
C GLY A 2 -19.23 7.79 -3.46
N ARG A 3 -19.64 8.85 -2.76
CA ARG A 3 -21.07 9.26 -2.61
C ARG A 3 -21.79 9.37 -3.97
N ARG A 4 -21.12 9.96 -4.97
CA ARG A 4 -21.65 10.10 -6.34
C ARG A 4 -22.00 8.78 -7.03
N VAL A 5 -21.29 7.70 -6.71
CA VAL A 5 -21.58 6.38 -7.29
C VAL A 5 -22.83 5.79 -6.65
N VAL A 6 -22.98 5.95 -5.34
CA VAL A 6 -24.17 5.49 -4.60
C VAL A 6 -25.41 6.24 -5.05
N GLU A 7 -25.34 7.57 -5.16
CA GLU A 7 -26.42 8.41 -5.69
C GLU A 7 -26.88 7.92 -7.07
N ARG A 8 -25.93 7.70 -7.98
CA ARG A 8 -26.23 7.18 -9.33
C ARG A 8 -26.86 5.80 -9.32
N ILE A 9 -26.40 4.90 -8.43
CA ILE A 9 -26.99 3.55 -8.32
C ILE A 9 -28.45 3.67 -7.85
N ASN A 10 -28.72 4.43 -6.79
CA ASN A 10 -30.07 4.59 -6.26
C ASN A 10 -31.01 5.27 -7.27
N GLU A 11 -30.51 6.19 -8.10
CA GLU A 11 -31.29 6.79 -9.20
C GLU A 11 -31.59 5.79 -10.34
N THR A 12 -30.63 4.92 -10.65
CA THR A 12 -30.73 3.98 -11.79
C THR A 12 -31.54 2.73 -11.43
N PHE A 13 -31.46 2.30 -10.17
CA PHE A 13 -32.09 1.09 -9.65
C PHE A 13 -33.01 1.46 -8.48
N PRO A 14 -34.21 2.01 -8.75
CA PRO A 14 -35.09 2.57 -7.72
C PRO A 14 -35.62 1.52 -6.73
N ASP A 15 -35.60 0.25 -7.10
CA ASP A 15 -35.98 -0.87 -6.23
C ASP A 15 -34.89 -1.26 -5.23
N ILE A 16 -33.69 -0.65 -5.33
CA ILE A 16 -32.53 -0.93 -4.48
C ILE A 16 -32.06 0.36 -3.83
N GLU A 17 -32.06 0.40 -2.50
CA GLU A 17 -31.49 1.51 -1.74
C GLU A 17 -30.11 1.12 -1.18
N ILE A 18 -29.05 1.75 -1.68
CA ILE A 18 -27.71 1.63 -1.07
C ILE A 18 -27.49 2.76 -0.08
N GLN A 19 -27.20 2.39 1.17
CA GLN A 19 -26.78 3.31 2.23
C GLN A 19 -25.27 3.18 2.46
N LEU A 20 -24.58 4.33 2.52
CA LEU A 20 -23.12 4.37 2.71
C LEU A 20 -22.76 4.87 4.10
N GLU A 21 -22.26 3.96 4.93
CA GLU A 21 -21.62 4.32 6.20
C GLU A 21 -20.12 4.51 6.01
N LYS A 22 -19.57 5.55 6.64
CA LYS A 22 -18.14 5.87 6.59
C LYS A 22 -17.58 5.93 8.00
N TYR A 23 -16.45 5.26 8.17
CA TYR A 23 -15.67 5.28 9.40
C TYR A 23 -14.29 5.87 9.10
N ALA A 24 -13.64 6.39 10.14
CA ALA A 24 -12.21 6.70 10.06
C ALA A 24 -11.41 5.40 9.82
N GLU A 25 -10.30 5.49 9.10
CA GLU A 25 -9.50 4.31 8.71
C GLU A 25 -9.05 3.47 9.92
N ASP A 26 -8.66 4.15 11.00
CA ASP A 26 -8.22 3.53 12.25
C ASP A 26 -9.36 2.88 13.07
N GLN A 27 -10.61 3.21 12.76
CA GLN A 27 -11.80 2.67 13.43
C GLN A 27 -12.52 1.61 12.60
N TYR A 28 -12.40 1.66 11.28
CA TYR A 28 -13.19 0.87 10.34
C TYR A 28 -13.20 -0.62 10.67
N TYR A 29 -12.03 -1.23 10.81
CA TYR A 29 -11.90 -2.68 11.02
C TYR A 29 -12.38 -3.13 12.41
N THR A 30 -12.21 -2.29 13.44
CA THR A 30 -12.71 -2.61 14.80
C THR A 30 -14.23 -2.64 14.83
N VAL A 31 -14.88 -1.66 14.19
CA VAL A 31 -16.33 -1.61 14.08
C VAL A 31 -16.85 -2.79 13.24
N LEU A 32 -16.25 -3.02 12.07
CA LEU A 32 -16.63 -4.12 11.18
C LEU A 32 -16.56 -5.47 11.89
N ASN A 33 -15.46 -5.79 12.57
CA ASN A 33 -15.31 -7.07 13.28
C ASN A 33 -16.35 -7.24 14.39
N THR A 34 -16.71 -6.16 15.08
CA THR A 34 -17.75 -6.19 16.12
C THR A 34 -19.13 -6.46 15.51
N MET A 35 -19.45 -5.83 14.39
CA MET A 35 -20.69 -6.05 13.66
C MET A 35 -20.79 -7.46 13.10
N LEU A 36 -19.71 -7.98 12.49
CA LEU A 36 -19.65 -9.35 11.99
C LEU A 36 -19.83 -10.38 13.12
N ALA A 37 -19.12 -10.23 14.23
CA ALA A 37 -19.21 -11.13 15.37
C ALA A 37 -20.60 -11.12 16.05
N THR A 38 -21.36 -10.05 15.91
CA THR A 38 -22.73 -9.93 16.46
C THR A 38 -23.82 -10.27 15.46
N GLY A 39 -23.47 -10.72 14.25
CA GLY A 39 -24.42 -11.04 13.18
C GLY A 39 -25.14 -9.80 12.61
N LYS A 40 -24.58 -8.60 12.81
CA LYS A 40 -25.11 -7.31 12.34
C LYS A 40 -24.17 -6.65 11.33
N GLY A 41 -23.39 -7.45 10.62
CA GLY A 41 -22.51 -6.98 9.56
C GLY A 41 -23.28 -6.33 8.41
N PRO A 42 -22.68 -5.39 7.67
CA PRO A 42 -23.29 -4.82 6.47
C PRO A 42 -23.31 -5.85 5.33
N ASP A 43 -24.21 -5.67 4.36
CA ASP A 43 -24.28 -6.53 3.17
C ASP A 43 -23.03 -6.43 2.28
N LEU A 44 -22.43 -5.23 2.22
CA LEU A 44 -21.24 -4.92 1.43
C LEU A 44 -20.20 -4.21 2.30
N PHE A 45 -18.96 -4.69 2.28
CA PHE A 45 -17.85 -4.07 3.00
C PHE A 45 -16.51 -4.26 2.29
N PHE A 46 -15.51 -3.48 2.70
CA PHE A 46 -14.14 -3.56 2.19
C PHE A 46 -13.37 -4.65 2.93
N VAL A 47 -12.75 -5.53 2.14
CA VAL A 47 -11.92 -6.63 2.63
C VAL A 47 -10.44 -6.27 2.42
N GLN A 48 -9.60 -6.60 3.40
CA GLN A 48 -8.15 -6.46 3.24
C GLN A 48 -7.55 -7.63 2.47
N PRO A 49 -6.32 -7.48 1.92
CA PRO A 49 -5.61 -8.59 1.30
C PRO A 49 -5.49 -9.83 2.21
N GLU A 50 -5.29 -10.98 1.58
CA GLU A 50 -5.27 -12.33 2.14
C GLU A 50 -4.57 -12.50 3.51
N TYR A 51 -3.45 -11.82 3.76
CA TYR A 51 -2.68 -11.97 5.00
C TYR A 51 -2.80 -10.80 6.00
N ALA A 52 -3.87 -10.01 5.94
CA ALA A 52 -4.09 -8.87 6.83
C ALA A 52 -4.69 -9.24 8.21
N GLY A 53 -4.36 -10.44 8.72
CA GLY A 53 -4.91 -10.98 9.97
C GLY A 53 -6.43 -11.19 9.89
N ALA A 54 -7.14 -10.94 11.00
CA ALA A 54 -8.59 -11.16 11.09
C ALA A 54 -9.44 -10.38 10.06
N ASN A 55 -8.88 -9.33 9.45
CA ASN A 55 -9.55 -8.52 8.42
C ASN A 55 -9.24 -8.97 6.99
N GLY A 56 -8.29 -9.90 6.84
CA GLY A 56 -7.86 -10.41 5.55
C GLY A 56 -8.90 -11.35 4.96
N LEU A 57 -8.88 -11.46 3.63
CA LEU A 57 -9.76 -12.36 2.89
C LEU A 57 -9.80 -13.77 3.50
N ASP A 58 -8.65 -14.34 3.85
CA ASP A 58 -8.55 -15.74 4.28
C ASP A 58 -9.29 -15.97 5.60
N SER A 59 -9.02 -15.15 6.59
CA SER A 59 -9.69 -15.25 7.90
C SER A 59 -11.18 -14.99 7.80
N LEU A 60 -11.62 -14.10 6.91
CA LEU A 60 -13.04 -13.81 6.72
C LEU A 60 -13.78 -14.93 5.96
N VAL A 61 -13.11 -15.60 5.00
CA VAL A 61 -13.63 -16.81 4.36
C VAL A 61 -13.73 -17.95 5.37
N GLU A 62 -12.66 -18.20 6.13
CA GLU A 62 -12.62 -19.25 7.15
C GLU A 62 -13.69 -19.04 8.24
N ALA A 63 -13.91 -17.79 8.66
CA ALA A 63 -14.95 -17.44 9.61
C ALA A 63 -16.38 -17.47 9.04
N GLY A 64 -16.55 -17.71 7.73
CA GLY A 64 -17.85 -17.78 7.07
C GLY A 64 -18.55 -16.41 6.88
N TYR A 65 -17.80 -15.32 6.91
CA TYR A 65 -18.34 -13.95 6.75
C TYR A 65 -18.44 -13.49 5.29
N LEU A 66 -17.89 -14.24 4.33
CA LEU A 66 -17.90 -13.89 2.92
C LEU A 66 -18.68 -14.92 2.09
N ALA A 67 -19.63 -14.43 1.30
CA ALA A 67 -20.30 -15.22 0.28
C ALA A 67 -19.45 -15.28 -1.01
N PRO A 68 -19.45 -16.43 -1.73
CA PRO A 68 -18.77 -16.50 -3.02
C PRO A 68 -19.48 -15.62 -4.05
N VAL A 69 -18.70 -14.92 -4.86
CA VAL A 69 -19.14 -14.00 -5.92
C VAL A 69 -18.74 -14.48 -7.32
N THR A 70 -18.23 -15.70 -7.45
CA THR A 70 -17.74 -16.30 -8.71
C THR A 70 -18.72 -16.19 -9.87
N GLU A 71 -20.01 -16.35 -9.59
CA GLU A 71 -21.07 -16.38 -10.62
C GLU A 71 -21.46 -14.98 -11.14
N LEU A 72 -20.99 -13.91 -10.51
CA LEU A 72 -21.27 -12.56 -10.97
C LEU A 72 -20.69 -12.36 -12.38
N THR A 73 -21.48 -11.77 -13.27
CA THR A 73 -21.09 -11.53 -14.67
C THR A 73 -19.80 -10.72 -14.78
N CYS A 74 -19.57 -9.76 -13.87
CA CYS A 74 -18.36 -8.95 -13.84
C CYS A 74 -17.09 -9.73 -13.43
N ILE A 75 -17.25 -10.85 -12.73
CA ILE A 75 -16.16 -11.76 -12.37
C ILE A 75 -15.88 -12.69 -13.55
N ARG A 76 -16.92 -13.35 -14.07
CA ARG A 76 -16.80 -14.30 -15.20
C ARG A 76 -16.23 -13.69 -16.48
N ASN A 77 -16.49 -12.41 -16.73
CA ASN A 77 -16.04 -11.72 -17.94
C ASN A 77 -14.67 -11.04 -17.78
N ALA A 78 -14.05 -11.14 -16.61
CA ALA A 78 -12.81 -10.45 -16.33
C ALA A 78 -11.62 -11.43 -16.35
N ASP A 79 -10.44 -10.87 -16.66
CA ASP A 79 -9.18 -11.63 -16.73
C ASP A 79 -8.89 -12.33 -15.39
N GLU A 80 -8.62 -13.64 -15.42
CA GLU A 80 -8.35 -14.45 -14.22
C GLU A 80 -7.20 -13.91 -13.37
N SER A 81 -6.20 -13.24 -13.97
CA SER A 81 -5.11 -12.59 -13.24
C SER A 81 -5.56 -11.46 -12.30
N LYS A 82 -6.83 -11.02 -12.39
CA LYS A 82 -7.43 -10.05 -11.49
C LYS A 82 -7.95 -10.66 -10.20
N TYR A 83 -8.25 -11.96 -10.17
CA TYR A 83 -8.91 -12.61 -9.04
C TYR A 83 -8.14 -13.78 -8.44
N SER A 84 -6.94 -14.09 -8.94
CA SER A 84 -6.10 -15.14 -8.35
C SER A 84 -5.88 -14.94 -6.84
N LEU A 85 -5.61 -13.70 -6.40
CA LEU A 85 -5.45 -13.33 -4.99
C LEU A 85 -6.77 -13.25 -4.21
N LEU A 86 -7.92 -13.39 -4.88
CA LEU A 86 -9.26 -13.29 -4.29
C LEU A 86 -9.99 -14.64 -4.27
N ARG A 87 -9.32 -15.73 -4.65
CA ARG A 87 -9.91 -17.05 -4.83
C ARG A 87 -9.51 -18.01 -3.70
N ARG A 88 -10.48 -18.70 -3.10
CA ARG A 88 -10.25 -19.80 -2.13
C ARG A 88 -11.14 -20.98 -2.52
N ASP A 89 -10.61 -22.19 -2.43
CA ASP A 89 -11.35 -23.42 -2.74
C ASP A 89 -12.08 -23.39 -4.10
N GLY A 90 -11.44 -22.80 -5.10
CA GLY A 90 -12.00 -22.65 -6.45
C GLY A 90 -13.08 -21.57 -6.58
N GLN A 91 -13.41 -20.80 -5.55
CA GLN A 91 -14.41 -19.73 -5.55
C GLN A 91 -13.78 -18.34 -5.31
N VAL A 92 -14.28 -17.30 -5.98
CA VAL A 92 -13.89 -15.91 -5.75
C VAL A 92 -14.76 -15.32 -4.66
N TYR A 93 -14.18 -14.66 -3.65
CA TYR A 93 -14.91 -14.14 -2.48
C TYR A 93 -14.96 -12.61 -2.38
N SER A 94 -14.39 -11.89 -3.35
CA SER A 94 -14.38 -10.44 -3.36
C SER A 94 -14.32 -9.86 -4.77
N VAL A 95 -14.89 -8.68 -4.94
CA VAL A 95 -14.82 -7.90 -6.19
C VAL A 95 -13.70 -6.87 -6.05
N SER A 96 -12.69 -6.94 -6.91
CA SER A 96 -11.59 -5.97 -6.91
C SER A 96 -12.09 -4.58 -7.35
N VAL A 97 -11.91 -3.59 -6.47
CA VAL A 97 -12.24 -2.18 -6.78
C VAL A 97 -11.08 -1.39 -7.38
N GLY A 98 -9.90 -2.02 -7.52
CA GLY A 98 -8.70 -1.40 -8.08
C GLY A 98 -7.41 -2.09 -7.63
N LYS A 99 -6.30 -1.74 -8.29
CA LYS A 99 -4.94 -2.12 -7.88
C LYS A 99 -4.22 -0.87 -7.42
N MET A 100 -3.48 -0.97 -6.32
CA MET A 100 -2.59 0.09 -5.86
C MET A 100 -1.16 -0.27 -6.23
N ALA A 101 -0.42 0.69 -6.77
CA ALA A 101 1.01 0.57 -7.02
C ALA A 101 1.77 1.50 -6.08
N VAL A 102 2.88 1.01 -5.53
CA VAL A 102 3.84 1.82 -4.79
C VAL A 102 4.96 2.20 -5.73
N GLY A 103 5.39 3.45 -5.70
CA GLY A 103 6.43 3.98 -6.58
C GLY A 103 7.16 5.15 -5.95
N LEU A 104 8.37 5.40 -6.46
CA LEU A 104 9.14 6.60 -6.16
C LEU A 104 8.79 7.70 -7.18
N LEU A 105 8.34 8.85 -6.69
CA LEU A 105 8.24 10.08 -7.48
C LEU A 105 9.53 10.88 -7.32
N TYR A 106 10.01 11.48 -8.41
CA TYR A 106 11.18 12.37 -8.40
C TYR A 106 10.92 13.64 -9.21
N ASN A 107 11.63 14.72 -8.86
CA ASN A 107 11.56 16.00 -9.54
C ASN A 107 12.61 16.04 -10.67
N LYS A 108 12.15 15.94 -11.92
CA LYS A 108 13.03 15.92 -13.12
C LYS A 108 13.84 17.20 -13.26
N THR A 109 13.21 18.36 -13.09
CA THR A 109 13.87 19.67 -13.17
C THR A 109 14.99 19.78 -12.15
N LEU A 110 14.73 19.39 -10.89
CA LEU A 110 15.74 19.39 -9.83
C LEU A 110 16.89 18.44 -10.15
N PHE A 111 16.62 17.28 -10.74
CA PHE A 111 17.68 16.36 -11.18
C PHE A 111 18.52 16.98 -12.31
N GLU A 112 17.88 17.57 -13.32
CA GLU A 112 18.54 18.24 -14.45
C GLU A 112 19.43 19.41 -14.00
N GLU A 113 18.90 20.31 -13.16
CA GLU A 113 19.63 21.46 -12.59
C GLU A 113 20.86 21.04 -11.77
N ASN A 114 20.84 19.82 -11.24
CA ASN A 114 21.91 19.29 -10.41
C ASN A 114 22.83 18.29 -11.15
N GLY A 115 22.62 18.08 -12.45
CA GLY A 115 23.40 17.13 -13.25
C GLY A 115 23.20 15.67 -12.85
N LEU A 116 22.06 15.34 -12.24
CA LEU A 116 21.74 14.01 -11.74
C LEU A 116 20.98 13.21 -12.80
N LYS A 117 21.25 11.90 -12.84
CA LYS A 117 20.45 10.93 -13.60
C LYS A 117 19.56 10.15 -12.64
N PHE A 118 18.48 9.59 -13.15
CA PHE A 118 17.66 8.67 -12.36
C PHE A 118 18.51 7.46 -11.92
N PRO A 119 18.53 7.11 -10.62
CA PRO A 119 19.40 6.06 -10.12
C PRO A 119 18.96 4.67 -10.61
N GLY A 120 19.90 3.86 -11.08
CA GLY A 120 19.63 2.49 -11.53
C GLY A 120 19.71 1.45 -10.41
N CYS A 121 20.45 1.75 -9.34
CA CYS A 121 20.62 0.90 -8.18
C CYS A 121 20.62 1.68 -6.86
N TRP A 122 20.79 0.96 -5.75
CA TRP A 122 20.79 1.52 -4.42
C TRP A 122 21.98 2.47 -4.18
N GLU A 123 23.15 2.10 -4.68
CA GLU A 123 24.38 2.86 -4.53
C GLU A 123 24.28 4.20 -5.28
N ASP A 124 23.77 4.19 -6.52
CA ASP A 124 23.47 5.40 -7.30
C ASP A 124 22.44 6.29 -6.59
N PHE A 125 21.43 5.68 -5.99
CA PHE A 125 20.40 6.41 -5.23
C PHE A 125 21.02 7.13 -4.03
N LEU A 126 21.88 6.47 -3.26
CA LEU A 126 22.59 7.10 -2.14
C LEU A 126 23.53 8.20 -2.61
N ALA A 127 24.24 8.00 -3.73
CA ALA A 127 25.10 9.03 -4.31
C ALA A 127 24.29 10.29 -4.70
N CYS A 128 23.13 10.12 -5.33
CA CYS A 128 22.21 11.24 -5.61
C CYS A 128 21.77 11.94 -4.32
N CYS A 129 21.44 11.17 -3.27
CA CYS A 129 21.02 11.72 -1.99
C CYS A 129 22.12 12.58 -1.34
N GLU A 130 23.37 12.12 -1.37
CA GLU A 130 24.50 12.86 -0.80
C GLU A 130 24.82 14.13 -1.60
N ILE A 131 24.72 14.10 -2.94
CA ILE A 131 24.88 15.31 -3.77
C ILE A 131 23.83 16.37 -3.42
N LEU A 132 22.56 15.96 -3.32
CA LEU A 132 21.47 16.87 -2.98
C LEU A 132 21.64 17.44 -1.56
N LYS A 133 21.98 16.58 -0.59
CA LYS A 133 22.29 17.01 0.79
C LYS A 133 23.45 17.99 0.85
N GLY A 134 24.52 17.75 0.10
CA GLY A 134 25.68 18.64 0.03
C GLY A 134 25.31 20.04 -0.48
N LYS A 135 24.22 20.16 -1.24
CA LYS A 135 23.66 21.42 -1.74
C LYS A 135 22.55 22.01 -0.86
N GLY A 136 22.30 21.42 0.32
CA GLY A 136 21.23 21.84 1.23
C GLY A 136 19.82 21.47 0.73
N ILE A 137 19.70 20.63 -0.29
CA ILE A 137 18.44 20.16 -0.85
C ILE A 137 18.05 18.88 -0.11
N GLN A 138 16.80 18.80 0.34
CA GLN A 138 16.31 17.57 0.97
C GLN A 138 16.12 16.47 -0.09
N PRO A 139 16.84 15.34 -0.03
CA PRO A 139 16.80 14.33 -1.08
C PRO A 139 15.53 13.47 -1.08
N LEU A 140 14.96 13.21 0.10
CA LEU A 140 13.80 12.33 0.25
C LEU A 140 12.78 12.93 1.23
N THR A 141 11.52 12.92 0.82
CA THR A 141 10.39 13.43 1.61
C THR A 141 9.37 12.33 1.83
N LEU A 142 9.03 12.03 3.08
CA LEU A 142 7.98 11.09 3.46
C LEU A 142 7.09 11.72 4.50
N GLY A 143 5.78 11.70 4.27
CA GLY A 143 4.81 12.02 5.32
C GLY A 143 4.67 10.81 6.24
N ALA A 144 5.41 10.78 7.35
CA ALA A 144 5.36 9.68 8.32
C ALA A 144 4.50 10.02 9.55
N VAL A 145 3.71 11.09 9.50
CA VAL A 145 2.74 11.44 10.56
C VAL A 145 1.76 10.29 10.77
N GLU A 146 1.35 9.64 9.69
CA GLU A 146 0.50 8.45 9.70
C GLU A 146 1.37 7.21 9.54
N LYS A 147 1.05 6.15 10.30
CA LYS A 147 1.79 4.86 10.28
C LYS A 147 1.95 4.31 8.85
N ASN A 148 0.92 4.49 8.03
CA ASN A 148 0.88 4.04 6.64
C ASN A 148 1.93 4.72 5.76
N GLY A 149 2.21 6.02 5.99
CA GLY A 149 3.20 6.74 5.18
C GLY A 149 4.62 6.21 5.40
N TYR A 150 4.96 5.85 6.64
CA TYR A 150 6.22 5.19 6.95
C TYR A 150 6.31 3.79 6.32
N GLN A 151 5.24 3.00 6.46
CA GLN A 151 5.12 1.65 5.90
C GLN A 151 5.32 1.61 4.39
N LEU A 152 4.69 2.52 3.63
CA LEU A 152 4.81 2.57 2.17
C LEU A 152 6.25 2.90 1.70
N GLY A 153 6.96 3.75 2.44
CA GLY A 153 8.37 4.03 2.17
C GLY A 153 9.26 2.80 2.35
N LEU A 154 9.00 2.00 3.38
CA LEU A 154 9.70 0.74 3.61
C LEU A 154 9.38 -0.30 2.53
N TYR A 155 8.11 -0.38 2.13
CA TYR A 155 7.68 -1.28 1.06
C TYR A 155 8.43 -1.01 -0.24
N GLN A 156 8.64 0.26 -0.59
CA GLN A 156 9.39 0.59 -1.79
C GLN A 156 10.85 0.09 -1.74
N ILE A 157 11.50 0.12 -0.57
CA ILE A 157 12.84 -0.42 -0.40
C ILE A 157 12.82 -1.94 -0.55
N ALA A 158 11.87 -2.62 0.11
CA ALA A 158 11.70 -4.07 0.01
C ALA A 158 11.41 -4.53 -1.43
N VAL A 159 10.59 -3.78 -2.18
CA VAL A 159 10.33 -4.05 -3.61
C VAL A 159 11.63 -4.13 -4.40
N ASN A 160 12.49 -3.11 -4.28
CA ASN A 160 13.72 -3.06 -5.06
C ASN A 160 14.80 -4.04 -4.57
N GLN A 161 14.82 -4.33 -3.27
CA GLN A 161 15.87 -5.18 -2.68
C GLN A 161 15.54 -6.68 -2.74
N LEU A 162 14.25 -7.03 -2.63
CA LEU A 162 13.78 -8.41 -2.48
C LEU A 162 12.86 -8.80 -3.66
N TYR A 163 11.71 -8.14 -3.79
CA TYR A 163 10.61 -8.64 -4.64
C TYR A 163 10.89 -8.60 -6.14
N THR A 164 11.72 -7.66 -6.63
CA THR A 164 12.15 -7.65 -8.04
C THR A 164 13.09 -8.80 -8.40
N LYS A 165 13.72 -9.43 -7.41
CA LYS A 165 14.65 -10.56 -7.59
C LYS A 165 13.99 -11.90 -7.28
N ASP A 166 12.99 -11.88 -6.40
CA ASP A 166 12.22 -13.05 -5.98
C ASP A 166 10.74 -12.66 -5.80
N THR A 167 9.92 -12.94 -6.81
CA THR A 167 8.48 -12.60 -6.80
C THR A 167 7.69 -13.41 -5.78
N ASP A 168 8.23 -14.55 -5.34
CA ASP A 168 7.58 -15.49 -4.42
C ASP A 168 8.15 -15.38 -2.99
N TYR A 169 8.91 -14.31 -2.70
CA TYR A 169 9.62 -14.12 -1.44
C TYR A 169 8.69 -14.26 -0.22
N ASP A 170 7.51 -13.62 -0.26
CA ASP A 170 6.54 -13.68 0.85
C ASP A 170 5.96 -15.08 1.05
N GLN A 171 5.77 -15.85 -0.04
CA GLN A 171 5.33 -17.24 0.05
C GLN A 171 6.41 -18.09 0.72
N LYS A 172 7.66 -17.97 0.28
CA LYS A 172 8.80 -18.70 0.85
C LYS A 172 9.04 -18.35 2.32
N LEU A 173 8.81 -17.09 2.72
CA LEU A 173 8.84 -16.68 4.12
C LEU A 173 7.78 -17.41 4.94
N ARG A 174 6.55 -17.53 4.42
CA ARG A 174 5.44 -18.23 5.10
C ARG A 174 5.69 -19.74 5.20
N GLU A 175 6.26 -20.33 4.16
CA GLU A 175 6.63 -21.76 4.13
C GLU A 175 7.90 -22.05 4.97
N GLY A 176 8.60 -21.02 5.42
CA GLY A 176 9.84 -21.15 6.20
C GLY A 176 11.06 -21.55 5.37
N THR A 177 10.96 -21.58 4.04
CA THR A 177 12.06 -21.87 3.11
C THR A 177 12.95 -20.64 2.87
N ARG A 178 12.44 -19.45 3.20
CA ARG A 178 13.19 -18.19 3.33
C ARG A 178 13.06 -17.63 4.75
N LYS A 179 14.02 -16.81 5.16
CA LYS A 179 13.97 -16.06 6.43
C LYS A 179 14.32 -14.59 6.22
N PHE A 180 13.78 -13.71 7.04
CA PHE A 180 14.19 -12.31 7.09
C PHE A 180 15.67 -12.12 7.46
N THR A 181 16.28 -13.13 8.07
CA THR A 181 17.70 -13.16 8.46
C THR A 181 18.61 -13.71 7.37
N ASP A 182 18.08 -14.07 6.20
CA ASP A 182 18.91 -14.42 5.05
C ASP A 182 19.66 -13.17 4.54
N GLU A 183 20.74 -13.37 3.79
CA GLU A 183 21.66 -12.28 3.40
C GLU A 183 20.95 -11.11 2.71
N ASP A 184 20.01 -11.41 1.80
CA ASP A 184 19.20 -10.42 1.10
C ASP A 184 18.23 -9.68 2.04
N GLY A 185 17.62 -10.40 2.98
CA GLY A 185 16.80 -9.84 4.05
C GLY A 185 17.59 -8.87 4.93
N ILE A 186 18.76 -9.29 5.42
CA ILE A 186 19.67 -8.44 6.21
C ILE A 186 20.09 -7.21 5.41
N LYS A 187 20.44 -7.38 4.13
CA LYS A 187 20.79 -6.25 3.25
C LYS A 187 19.63 -5.27 3.10
N CYS A 188 18.40 -5.75 2.93
CA CYS A 188 17.21 -4.93 2.87
C CYS A 188 17.01 -4.12 4.18
N TRP A 189 17.13 -4.76 5.34
CA TRP A 189 17.09 -4.09 6.64
C TRP A 189 18.19 -3.04 6.80
N GLY A 190 19.40 -3.32 6.30
CA GLY A 190 20.50 -2.37 6.24
C GLY A 190 20.15 -1.11 5.43
N CYS A 191 19.53 -1.28 4.26
CA CYS A 191 19.06 -0.17 3.43
C CYS A 191 18.02 0.70 4.16
N ILE A 192 17.05 0.06 4.81
CA ILE A 192 16.04 0.71 5.64
C ILE A 192 16.70 1.52 6.77
N GLN A 193 17.66 0.91 7.46
CA GLN A 193 18.40 1.54 8.56
C GLN A 193 19.22 2.75 8.09
N ILE A 194 19.87 2.66 6.92
CA ILE A 194 20.62 3.78 6.32
C ILE A 194 19.66 4.95 6.11
N CYS A 195 18.52 4.75 5.46
CA CYS A 195 17.60 5.85 5.25
C CYS A 195 17.16 6.48 6.58
N MET A 196 16.81 5.66 7.59
CA MET A 196 16.43 6.12 8.94
C MET A 196 17.52 6.94 9.64
N LYS A 197 18.78 6.51 9.58
CA LYS A 197 19.87 7.12 10.37
C LYS A 197 20.56 8.28 9.65
N SER A 198 20.61 8.27 8.33
CA SER A 198 21.49 9.15 7.54
C SER A 198 20.95 10.57 7.30
N SER A 199 19.87 10.98 7.97
CA SER A 199 19.12 12.22 7.65
C SER A 199 18.75 12.33 6.16
N ILE A 200 18.65 11.17 5.47
CA ILE A 200 18.17 11.09 4.08
C ILE A 200 16.67 11.33 4.07
N TRP A 201 15.93 10.77 5.04
CA TRP A 201 14.61 11.28 5.37
C TRP A 201 14.70 12.67 5.99
N ILE A 202 13.63 13.45 5.88
CA ILE A 202 13.52 14.71 6.62
C ILE A 202 13.84 14.46 8.09
N ARG A 203 14.65 15.35 8.71
CA ARG A 203 15.04 15.32 10.13
C ARG A 203 13.90 15.00 11.11
N ASN A 204 12.67 15.29 10.72
CA ASN A 204 11.49 14.83 11.44
C ASN A 204 10.36 14.48 10.43
N PRO A 205 10.26 13.22 9.97
CA PRO A 205 9.22 12.84 9.01
C PRO A 205 7.83 12.77 9.67
N PHE A 206 7.77 12.76 11.01
CA PHE A 206 6.55 12.67 11.82
C PHE A 206 5.80 14.00 11.99
N ILE A 207 6.30 15.11 11.43
CA ILE A 207 5.62 16.43 11.45
C ILE A 207 5.09 16.85 10.06
N LEU A 208 5.36 16.07 9.01
CA LEU A 208 4.98 16.41 7.64
C LEU A 208 3.59 15.89 7.29
N ARG A 209 2.63 16.81 7.34
CA ARG A 209 1.32 16.60 6.70
C ARG A 209 1.46 16.62 5.17
N PRO A 210 0.56 15.95 4.42
CA PRO A 210 0.64 15.82 2.96
C PRO A 210 0.84 17.14 2.18
N VAL A 211 0.24 18.24 2.64
CA VAL A 211 0.40 19.57 2.00
C VAL A 211 1.83 20.10 2.11
N ARG A 212 2.49 19.90 3.25
CA ARG A 212 3.90 20.31 3.45
C ARG A 212 4.85 19.41 2.68
N GLN A 213 4.56 18.10 2.61
CA GLN A 213 5.31 17.16 1.78
C GLN A 213 5.32 17.57 0.30
N LYS A 214 4.15 17.97 -0.25
CA LYS A 214 4.07 18.47 -1.63
C LYS A 214 4.95 19.70 -1.85
N ARG A 215 4.96 20.67 -0.93
CA ARG A 215 5.82 21.86 -1.05
C ARG A 215 7.30 21.48 -1.04
N CYS A 216 7.73 20.62 -0.11
CA CYS A 216 9.11 20.13 -0.06
C CYS A 216 9.50 19.38 -1.34
N PHE A 217 8.61 18.54 -1.88
CA PHE A 217 8.84 17.82 -3.12
C PHE A 217 9.09 18.76 -4.32
N TRP A 218 8.32 19.85 -4.44
CA TRP A 218 8.48 20.79 -5.57
C TRP A 218 9.66 21.74 -5.42
N THR A 219 9.98 22.16 -4.19
CA THR A 219 10.96 23.21 -3.94
C THR A 219 12.32 22.70 -3.47
N GLY A 220 12.41 21.44 -3.04
CA GLY A 220 13.60 20.89 -2.38
C GLY A 220 13.88 21.48 -1.00
N MET A 221 13.08 22.45 -0.55
CA MET A 221 13.25 23.14 0.73
C MET A 221 12.52 22.41 1.85
N LEU A 222 13.18 22.31 3.01
CA LEU A 222 12.54 21.88 4.25
C LEU A 222 11.46 22.89 4.68
N PRO A 223 10.40 22.44 5.40
CA PRO A 223 9.40 23.32 5.98
C PRO A 223 9.99 24.28 7.03
#